data_AF-A0A662NVF5-F1
#
_entry.id   AF-A0A662NVF5-F1
#
_cell.length_a   1.000
_cell.length_b   1.000
_cell.length_c   1.000
_cell.angle_alpha   90.00
_cell.angle_beta   90.00
_cell.angle_gamma   90.00
#
_symmetry.space_group_name_H-M   'P 1'
#
loop_
_entity.id
_entity.type
_entity.pdbx_description
1 polymer ?
#
loop_
_entity_poly.entity_id
_entity_poly.type
_entity_poly.pdbx_seq_one_letter_code
_entity_poly.pdbx_strand_id
1 'polypeptide(L)'
;MGEILLGSVQGALEWIPVSSEGVVVLIGIWSGLSYTEAISTALSLHLPSGISALVRMRRELRLILRRNFSYYMLALMLTGIVAIFLRRYVILELGNNLNLFMGSS
;
A
#
# COMPACT_ATOMS: atom_id res chain seq x y z
N MET A 1 3.74 -15.80 -11.14
CA MET A 1 2.73 -14.87 -11.71
C MET A 1 3.45 -13.57 -12.07
N GLY A 2 3.18 -12.94 -13.22
CA GLY A 2 3.95 -11.76 -13.65
C GLY A 2 3.57 -10.49 -12.88
N GLU A 3 4.57 -9.66 -12.55
CA GLU A 3 4.40 -8.35 -11.87
C GLU A 3 3.39 -7.43 -12.57
N ILE A 4 3.26 -7.56 -13.90
CA ILE A 4 2.27 -6.85 -14.72
C ILE A 4 0.84 -7.17 -14.28
N LEU A 5 0.53 -8.42 -13.94
CA LEU A 5 -0.81 -8.81 -13.49
C LEU A 5 -1.10 -8.20 -12.12
N LEU A 6 -0.17 -8.33 -11.16
CA LEU A 6 -0.33 -7.78 -9.82
C LEU A 6 -0.48 -6.25 -9.86
N GLY A 7 0.31 -5.57 -10.70
CA GLY A 7 0.19 -4.12 -10.91
C GLY A 7 -1.13 -3.72 -11.56
N SER A 8 -1.64 -4.52 -12.51
CA SER A 8 -2.96 -4.28 -13.12
C SER A 8 -4.09 -4.45 -12.11
N VAL A 9 -4.01 -5.48 -11.26
CA VAL A 9 -4.97 -5.72 -10.17
C VAL A 9 -4.92 -4.58 -9.15
N GLN A 10 -3.73 -4.20 -8.68
CA GLN A 10 -3.56 -3.06 -7.77
C GLN A 10 -4.17 -1.79 -8.36
N GLY A 11 -3.82 -1.48 -9.62
CA GLY A 11 -4.28 -0.29 -10.31
C GLY A 11 -5.78 -0.26 -10.56
N ALA A 12 -6.43 -1.41 -10.77
CA ALA A 12 -7.88 -1.48 -10.92
C ALA A 12 -8.61 -1.37 -9.58
N LEU A 13 -8.13 -2.09 -8.57
CA LEU A 13 -8.79 -2.18 -7.27
C LEU A 13 -8.63 -0.91 -6.42
N GLU A 14 -7.59 -0.11 -6.64
CA GLU A 14 -7.36 1.15 -5.92
C GLU A 14 -8.55 2.13 -5.99
N TRP A 15 -9.35 2.06 -7.05
CA TRP A 15 -10.46 2.98 -7.27
C TRP A 15 -11.80 2.49 -6.69
N ILE A 16 -11.81 1.29 -6.10
CA ILE A 16 -12.99 0.65 -5.53
C ILE A 16 -12.73 0.46 -4.03
N PRO A 17 -13.73 0.61 -3.14
CA PRO A 17 -13.55 0.46 -1.68
C PRO A 17 -13.37 -1.01 -1.26
N VAL A 18 -12.27 -1.60 -1.72
CA VAL A 18 -11.78 -2.94 -1.36
C VAL A 18 -10.32 -2.80 -0.95
N SER A 19 -9.83 -3.66 -0.05
CA SER A 19 -8.40 -3.66 0.33
C SER A 19 -7.56 -4.17 -0.84
N SER A 20 -7.15 -3.26 -1.74
CA SER A 20 -6.34 -3.57 -2.92
C SER A 20 -5.04 -4.29 -2.55
N GLU A 21 -4.35 -3.79 -1.53
CA GLU A 21 -3.12 -4.36 -0.98
C GLU A 21 -3.33 -5.79 -0.46
N GLY A 22 -4.43 -6.03 0.27
CA GLY A 22 -4.78 -7.35 0.79
C GLY A 22 -5.00 -8.37 -0.34
N VAL A 23 -5.68 -7.96 -1.41
CA VAL A 23 -5.89 -8.82 -2.59
C VAL A 23 -4.57 -9.12 -3.29
N VAL A 24 -3.69 -8.13 -3.46
CA VAL A 24 -2.36 -8.34 -4.06
C VAL A 24 -1.50 -9.27 -3.21
N VAL A 25 -1.55 -9.13 -1.87
CA VAL A 25 -0.86 -10.04 -0.94
C VAL A 25 -1.38 -11.47 -1.09
N LEU A 26 -2.70 -11.68 -1.12
CA LEU A 26 -3.29 -13.01 -1.27
C LEU A 26 -2.89 -13.66 -2.59
N ILE A 27 -2.97 -12.92 -3.71
CA ILE A 27 -2.54 -13.44 -5.03
C ILE A 27 -1.03 -13.73 -5.01
N GLY A 28 -0.23 -12.89 -4.36
CA GLY A 28 1.21 -13.10 -4.18
C GLY A 28 1.53 -14.40 -3.45
N ILE A 29 0.89 -14.64 -2.30
CA ILE A 29 1.06 -15.87 -1.52
C ILE A 29 0.60 -17.10 -2.30
N TRP A 30 -0.57 -17.04 -2.97
CA TRP A 30 -1.02 -18.13 -3.85
C TRP A 30 -0.09 -18.37 -5.04
N SER A 31 0.69 -17.35 -5.43
CA SER A 31 1.72 -17.47 -6.47
C SER A 31 3.06 -17.97 -5.94
N GLY A 32 3.16 -18.28 -4.63
CA GLY A 32 4.35 -18.82 -3.98
C GLY A 32 5.27 -17.78 -3.35
N LEU A 33 4.89 -16.51 -3.26
CA LEU A 33 5.66 -15.51 -2.51
C LEU A 33 5.50 -15.75 -1.01
N SER A 34 6.57 -15.52 -0.25
CA SER A 34 6.45 -15.41 1.21
C SER A 34 5.57 -14.20 1.57
N TYR A 35 4.99 -14.21 2.76
CA TYR A 35 4.15 -13.10 3.23
C TYR A 35 4.88 -11.75 3.20
N THR A 36 6.15 -11.73 3.60
CA THR A 36 6.99 -10.52 3.62
C THR A 36 7.27 -10.00 2.21
N GLU A 37 7.54 -10.89 1.25
CA GLU A 37 7.68 -10.54 -0.16
C GLU A 37 6.36 -10.01 -0.74
N ALA A 38 5.25 -10.72 -0.50
CA ALA A 38 3.93 -10.34 -1.00
C ALA A 38 3.50 -8.95 -0.51
N ILE A 39 3.70 -8.63 0.78
CA ILE A 39 3.46 -7.30 1.33
C ILE A 39 4.40 -6.26 0.71
N SER A 40 5.68 -6.57 0.58
CA SER A 40 6.66 -5.64 0.00
C SER A 40 6.31 -5.32 -1.45
N THR A 41 5.83 -6.31 -2.21
CA THR A 41 5.31 -6.16 -3.57
C THR A 41 4.04 -5.31 -3.57
N ALA A 42 3.05 -5.58 -2.71
CA ALA A 42 1.81 -4.81 -2.64
C ALA A 42 2.07 -3.32 -2.35
N LEU A 43 2.92 -3.01 -1.36
CA LEU A 43 3.31 -1.64 -1.02
C LEU A 43 4.05 -0.94 -2.17
N SER A 44 4.96 -1.67 -2.84
CA SER A 44 5.68 -1.14 -4.00
C SER A 44 4.73 -0.81 -5.16
N LEU A 45 3.74 -1.65 -5.41
CA LEU A 45 2.74 -1.47 -6.47
C LEU A 45 1.71 -0.38 -6.16
N HIS A 46 1.49 -0.05 -4.88
CA HIS A 46 0.60 1.03 -4.47
C HIS A 46 1.21 2.43 -4.73
N LEU A 47 2.54 2.58 -4.75
CA LEU A 47 3.18 3.88 -5.02
C LEU A 47 2.79 4.48 -6.40
N PRO A 48 2.84 3.73 -7.52
CA PRO A 48 2.37 4.23 -8.81
C PRO A 48 0.89 4.69 -8.85
N SER A 49 -0.01 4.01 -8.13
CA SER A 49 -1.43 4.41 -8.12
C SER A 49 -1.63 5.72 -7.35
N GLY A 50 -0.91 5.91 -6.23
CA GLY A 50 -0.83 7.19 -5.53
C GLY A 50 -0.29 8.33 -6.41
N ILE A 51 0.79 8.08 -7.17
CA ILE A 51 1.34 9.05 -8.14
C ILE A 51 0.31 9.38 -9.23
N SER A 52 -0.40 8.37 -9.75
CA SER A 52 -1.46 8.55 -10.74
C SER A 52 -2.57 9.48 -10.21
N ALA A 53 -3.00 9.28 -8.97
CA ALA A 53 -3.97 10.17 -8.31
C ALA A 53 -3.45 11.61 -8.18
N LEU A 54 -2.20 11.79 -7.74
CA LEU A 54 -1.56 13.11 -7.63
C LEU A 54 -1.48 13.84 -8.97
N VAL A 55 -1.09 13.13 -10.03
CA VAL A 55 -1.02 13.69 -11.39
C VAL A 55 -2.43 14.05 -11.88
N ARG A 56 -3.41 13.17 -11.71
CA ARG A 56 -4.80 13.38 -12.14
C ARG A 56 -5.44 14.58 -11.44
N MET A 57 -5.18 14.74 -10.14
CA MET A 57 -5.75 15.76 -9.26
C MET A 57 -4.84 16.98 -9.04
N ARG A 58 -3.80 17.15 -9.87
CA ARG A 58 -2.79 18.21 -9.69
C ARG A 58 -3.36 19.64 -9.65
N ARG A 59 -4.53 19.89 -10.23
CA ARG A 59 -5.16 21.23 -10.24
C ARG A 59 -5.91 21.48 -8.94
N GLU A 60 -6.70 20.50 -8.53
CA GLU A 60 -7.46 20.41 -7.29
C GLU A 60 -6.53 20.49 -6.08
N LEU A 61 -5.43 19.72 -6.12
CA LEU A 61 -4.38 19.75 -5.10
C LEU A 61 -3.81 21.16 -4.93
N ARG A 62 -3.50 21.88 -6.01
CA ARG A 62 -3.03 23.28 -5.93
C ARG A 62 -4.06 24.22 -5.31
N LEU A 63 -5.35 24.05 -5.64
CA LEU A 63 -6.42 24.86 -5.06
C LEU A 63 -6.54 24.62 -3.55
N ILE A 64 -6.53 23.36 -3.15
CA ILE A 64 -6.67 22.92 -1.76
C ILE A 64 -5.47 23.37 -0.92
N LEU A 65 -4.24 23.20 -1.43
CA LEU A 65 -3.02 23.62 -0.75
C LEU A 65 -2.94 25.15 -0.59
N ARG A 66 -3.39 25.93 -1.59
CA ARG A 66 -3.45 27.39 -1.46
C ARG A 66 -4.45 27.85 -0.39
N ARG A 67 -5.52 27.08 -0.17
CA ARG A 67 -6.56 27.43 0.79
C ARG A 67 -6.13 27.18 2.23
N ASN A 68 -5.54 26.01 2.53
CA ASN A 68 -5.17 25.62 3.89
C ASN A 68 -3.94 24.70 3.94
N PHE A 69 -2.80 25.18 3.45
CA PHE A 69 -1.55 24.39 3.37
C PHE A 69 -1.20 23.67 4.68
N SER A 70 -1.16 24.40 5.80
CA SER A 70 -0.72 23.86 7.09
C SER A 70 -1.60 22.70 7.58
N TYR A 71 -2.90 22.75 7.31
CA TYR A 71 -3.83 21.67 7.69
C TYR A 71 -3.51 20.36 6.96
N TYR A 72 -3.33 20.43 5.63
CA TYR A 72 -3.01 19.23 4.84
C TYR A 72 -1.61 18.71 5.11
N MET A 73 -0.64 19.59 5.42
CA MET A 73 0.69 19.16 5.86
C MET A 73 0.63 18.45 7.21
N LEU A 74 -0.10 18.99 8.19
CA LEU A 74 -0.29 18.31 9.47
C LEU A 74 -0.95 16.93 9.28
N ALA A 75 -2.01 16.85 8.47
CA ALA A 75 -2.67 15.58 8.17
C ALA A 75 -1.69 14.57 7.53
N LEU A 76 -0.90 15.00 6.54
CA LEU A 76 0.09 14.14 5.89
C LEU A 76 1.17 13.65 6.87
N MET A 77 1.66 14.53 7.75
CA MET A 77 2.63 14.16 8.78
C MET A 77 2.06 13.15 9.77
N LEU A 78 0.83 13.36 10.24
CA LEU A 78 0.16 12.44 11.17
C LEU A 78 -0.06 11.07 10.53
N THR A 79 -0.58 11.02 9.29
CA THR A 79 -0.76 9.77 8.54
C THR A 79 0.58 9.07 8.32
N GLY A 80 1.63 9.80 7.94
CA GLY A 80 2.96 9.25 7.73
C GLY A 80 3.58 8.66 9.01
N ILE A 81 3.46 9.37 10.14
CA ILE A 81 3.93 8.88 11.44
C ILE A 81 3.21 7.57 11.80
N VAL A 82 1.87 7.57 11.76
CA VAL A 82 1.07 6.37 12.06
C VAL A 82 1.47 5.22 11.14
N ALA A 83 1.63 5.47 9.84
CA ALA A 83 2.03 4.44 8.87
C ALA A 83 3.41 3.84 9.18
N ILE A 84 4.41 4.65 9.58
CA ILE A 84 5.74 4.15 9.95
C ILE A 84 5.66 3.23 11.17
N PHE A 85 4.91 3.62 12.20
CA PHE A 85 4.71 2.79 13.39
C PHE A 85 3.98 1.49 13.05
N LEU A 86 2.91 1.58 12.27
CA LEU A 86 2.10 0.44 11.88
C LEU A 86 2.89 -0.55 11.02
N ARG A 87 3.70 -0.05 10.07
CA ARG A 87 4.56 -0.88 9.22
C ARG A 87 5.50 -1.76 10.04
N ARG A 88 6.08 -1.22 11.11
CA ARG A 88 6.97 -1.98 11.99
C ARG A 88 6.22 -3.15 12.64
N TYR A 89 5.01 -2.91 13.14
CA TYR A 89 4.17 -3.92 13.77
C TYR A 89 3.73 -5.01 12.77
N VAL A 90 3.22 -4.60 11.60
CA VAL A 90 2.69 -5.52 10.57
C VAL A 90 3.79 -6.39 9.97
N ILE A 91 4.98 -5.84 9.69
CA ILE A 91 6.05 -6.64 9.07
C ILE A 91 6.72 -7.55 10.10
N LEU A 92 7.00 -7.07 11.32
CA LEU A 92 7.78 -7.83 12.29
C LEU A 92 6.94 -8.81 13.10
N GLU A 93 5.76 -8.41 13.58
CA GLU A 93 4.96 -9.25 14.47
C GLU A 93 4.01 -10.15 13.67
N LEU A 94 3.26 -9.59 12.71
CA LEU A 94 2.30 -10.39 11.95
C LEU A 94 3.01 -11.35 10.98
N GLY A 95 4.11 -10.90 10.37
CA GLY A 95 4.94 -11.74 9.50
C GLY A 95 5.58 -12.93 10.22
N ASN A 96 6.17 -12.72 11.40
CA ASN A 96 6.75 -13.81 12.18
C ASN A 96 5.70 -14.82 12.64
N ASN A 97 4.53 -14.35 13.09
CA ASN A 97 3.45 -15.23 13.51
C ASN A 97 2.93 -16.07 12.33
N LEU A 98 2.70 -15.46 11.16
CA LEU A 98 2.22 -16.18 9.98
C LEU A 98 3.25 -17.19 9.44
N ASN A 99 4.54 -16.88 9.45
CA ASN A 99 5.59 -17.84 9.07
C ASN A 99 5.62 -19.04 10.03
N LEU A 100 5.43 -18.80 11.34
CA LEU A 100 5.28 -19.85 12.35
C LEU A 100 4.05 -20.73 12.11
N PHE A 101 2.92 -20.14 11.70
CA PHE A 101 1.69 -20.89 11.37
C PHE A 101 1.77 -21.64 10.04
N MET A 102 2.46 -21.10 9.04
CA MET A 102 2.56 -21.68 7.69
C MET A 102 3.70 -22.70 7.54
N GLY A 103 4.54 -22.88 8.57
CA GLY A 103 5.61 -23.89 8.57
C GLY A 103 6.75 -23.62 7.58
N SER A 104 6.88 -22.38 7.09
CA SER A 104 7.99 -21.95 6.24
C SER A 104 9.10 -21.39 7.13
N SER A 105 9.96 -22.28 7.64
CA SER A 105 11.22 -21.96 8.31
C SER A 105 12.35 -21.73 7.31
#